data_AF-A0A7R9MSX6-F1
#
_entry.id   AF-A0A7R9MSX6-F1
#
_cell.length_a   1.000
_cell.length_b   1.000
_cell.length_c   1.000
_cell.angle_alpha   90.00
_cell.angle_beta   90.00
_cell.angle_gamma   90.00
#
_symmetry.space_group_name_H-M   'P 1'
#
loop_
_entity.id
_entity.type
_entity.pdbx_description
1 polymer ?
#
loop_
_entity_poly.entity_id
_entity_poly.type
_entity_poly.pdbx_seq_one_letter_code
_entity_poly.pdbx_strand_id
1 'polypeptide(L)'
;MWGITVENEPKAGNDPNYKFNCLGFTPELQRDFLKLDLGPILSAAGYGLNTTELMIFDDQRSQIYNWAKTILTDKEAAKYVSGVAFHWYENSVENIPNLDKSHEVDPSKFILNTEACEEWRGHDKHVYLGSWDAFERYANDILVDLNHWTSGWVDWNIVLDEQGGPNWVGNFVDAPIIVNAKSQE
;
A
#
# COMPACT_ATOMS: atom_id res chain seq x y z
N MET A 1 -16.91 -7.45 -2.31
CA MET A 1 -15.65 -6.76 -2.02
C MET A 1 -15.31 -5.94 -3.23
N TRP A 2 -14.90 -4.67 -3.09
CA TRP A 2 -14.62 -3.81 -4.24
C TRP A 2 -13.29 -4.15 -4.91
N GLY A 3 -12.23 -4.33 -4.14
CA GLY A 3 -10.92 -4.71 -4.67
C GLY A 3 -10.06 -5.47 -3.66
N ILE A 4 -8.98 -6.05 -4.17
CA ILE A 4 -7.95 -6.79 -3.43
C ILE A 4 -6.57 -6.45 -3.99
N THR A 5 -5.54 -6.56 -3.15
CA THR A 5 -4.14 -6.54 -3.57
C THR A 5 -3.63 -7.99 -3.62
N VAL A 6 -2.61 -8.25 -4.44
CA VAL A 6 -2.06 -9.62 -4.57
C VAL A 6 -1.38 -10.10 -3.28
N GLU A 7 -0.65 -9.21 -2.63
CA GLU A 7 0.09 -9.45 -1.39
C GLU A 7 0.43 -8.09 -0.78
N ASN A 8 0.31 -7.95 0.54
CA ASN A 8 0.78 -6.78 1.28
C ASN A 8 2.30 -6.79 1.39
N GLU A 9 2.96 -5.71 0.99
CA GLU A 9 4.41 -5.53 1.04
C GLU A 9 5.22 -6.76 0.56
N PRO A 10 5.05 -7.22 -0.69
CA PRO A 10 5.74 -8.40 -1.22
C PRO A 10 7.27 -8.35 -1.09
N LYS A 11 7.88 -7.17 -0.95
CA LYS A 11 9.32 -7.08 -0.70
C LYS A 11 9.70 -7.55 0.69
N ALA A 12 8.82 -7.35 1.69
CA ALA A 12 9.05 -7.68 3.09
C ALA A 12 9.45 -9.15 3.28
N GLY A 13 8.75 -10.07 2.62
CA GLY A 13 9.01 -11.51 2.75
C GLY A 13 10.32 -11.98 2.12
N ASN A 14 11.10 -11.09 1.49
CA ASN A 14 12.46 -11.39 1.05
C ASN A 14 13.52 -11.07 2.12
N ASP A 15 13.15 -10.39 3.22
CA ASP A 15 14.03 -10.22 4.38
C ASP A 15 13.85 -11.42 5.35
N PRO A 16 14.88 -12.26 5.54
CA PRO A 16 14.79 -13.40 6.47
C PRO A 16 14.62 -12.99 7.94
N ASN A 17 14.81 -11.71 8.26
CA ASN A 17 14.63 -11.16 9.60
C ASN A 17 13.35 -10.33 9.75
N TYR A 18 12.48 -10.32 8.74
CA TYR A 18 11.19 -9.63 8.84
C TYR A 18 10.37 -10.21 9.99
N LYS A 19 9.76 -9.33 10.78
CA LYS A 19 9.36 -9.67 12.15
C LYS A 19 7.91 -10.11 12.29
N PHE A 20 7.08 -9.82 11.30
CA PHE A 20 5.64 -10.11 11.32
C PHE A 20 5.19 -10.75 10.01
N ASN A 21 3.88 -10.97 9.88
CA ASN A 21 3.29 -11.66 8.74
C ASN A 21 3.70 -11.03 7.40
N CYS A 22 4.26 -11.84 6.51
CA CYS A 22 4.67 -11.43 5.17
C CYS A 22 4.76 -12.64 4.24
N LEU A 23 4.59 -12.44 2.94
CA LEU A 23 4.94 -13.41 1.91
C LEU A 23 5.76 -12.72 0.80
N GLY A 24 6.91 -13.30 0.47
CA GLY A 24 7.86 -12.68 -0.45
C GLY A 24 7.51 -12.90 -1.93
N PHE A 25 7.50 -11.82 -2.71
CA PHE A 25 7.49 -11.90 -4.17
C PHE A 25 8.55 -10.97 -4.78
N THR A 26 9.18 -11.41 -5.86
CA THR A 26 9.80 -10.50 -6.83
C THR A 26 8.73 -10.02 -7.83
N PRO A 27 8.98 -8.95 -8.61
CA PRO A 27 8.04 -8.52 -9.65
C PRO A 27 7.68 -9.65 -10.64
N GLU A 28 8.66 -10.49 -11.00
CA GLU A 28 8.48 -11.62 -11.92
C GLU A 28 7.66 -12.75 -11.29
N LEU A 29 7.90 -13.04 -10.01
CA LEU A 29 7.09 -14.03 -9.28
C LEU A 29 5.64 -13.56 -9.14
N GLN A 30 5.41 -12.28 -8.81
CA GLN A 30 4.05 -11.74 -8.72
C GLN A 30 3.37 -11.76 -10.09
N ARG A 31 4.08 -11.40 -11.17
CA ARG A 31 3.59 -11.51 -12.56
C ARG A 31 3.16 -12.94 -12.91
N ASP A 32 4.02 -13.92 -12.60
CA ASP A 32 3.80 -15.30 -12.98
C ASP A 32 2.68 -15.94 -12.13
N PHE A 33 2.65 -15.68 -10.82
CA PHE A 33 1.54 -16.06 -9.96
C PHE A 33 0.21 -15.47 -10.45
N LEU A 34 0.21 -14.20 -10.87
CA LEU A 34 -0.98 -13.56 -11.38
C LEU A 34 -1.52 -14.24 -12.65
N LYS A 35 -0.66 -14.51 -13.63
CA LYS A 35 -1.10 -15.05 -14.93
C LYS A 35 -1.34 -16.56 -14.93
N LEU A 36 -0.61 -17.31 -14.08
CA LEU A 36 -0.69 -18.77 -14.04
C LEU A 36 -1.73 -19.27 -13.02
N ASP A 37 -1.95 -18.53 -11.93
CA ASP A 37 -2.74 -19.03 -10.79
C ASP A 37 -3.88 -18.07 -10.42
N LEU A 38 -3.56 -16.91 -9.82
CA LEU A 38 -4.55 -16.06 -9.16
C LEU A 38 -5.59 -15.51 -10.14
N GLY A 39 -5.15 -14.91 -11.26
CA GLY A 39 -6.03 -14.30 -12.26
C GLY A 39 -7.02 -15.30 -12.88
N PRO A 40 -6.56 -16.47 -13.40
CA PRO A 40 -7.45 -17.52 -13.88
C PRO A 40 -8.45 -18.02 -12.83
N ILE A 41 -8.00 -18.23 -11.58
CA ILE A 41 -8.86 -18.75 -10.50
C ILE A 41 -9.93 -17.73 -10.12
N LEU A 42 -9.57 -16.44 -9.96
CA LEU A 42 -10.53 -15.38 -9.66
C LEU A 42 -11.57 -15.23 -10.78
N SER A 43 -11.11 -15.21 -12.04
CA SER A 43 -12.00 -15.13 -13.20
C SER A 43 -12.98 -16.31 -13.27
N ALA A 44 -12.48 -17.54 -13.09
CA ALA A 44 -13.31 -18.75 -13.07
C ALA A 44 -14.31 -18.77 -11.89
N ALA A 45 -13.95 -18.14 -10.76
CA ALA A 45 -14.83 -17.97 -9.61
C ALA A 45 -15.83 -16.80 -9.76
N GLY A 46 -15.77 -16.05 -10.88
CA GLY A 46 -16.66 -14.92 -11.15
C GLY A 46 -16.20 -13.57 -10.60
N TYR A 47 -14.94 -13.46 -10.13
CA TYR A 47 -14.30 -12.25 -9.63
C TYR A 47 -13.35 -11.63 -10.66
N GLY A 48 -13.86 -11.32 -11.86
CA GLY A 48 -13.09 -10.63 -12.90
C GLY A 48 -13.09 -9.10 -12.73
N LEU A 49 -12.39 -8.40 -13.65
CA LEU A 49 -12.25 -6.93 -13.66
C LEU A 49 -13.58 -6.14 -13.63
N ASN A 50 -14.71 -6.75 -13.98
CA ASN A 50 -16.03 -6.10 -13.93
C ASN A 50 -16.71 -6.21 -12.56
N THR A 51 -16.10 -6.92 -11.61
CA THR A 51 -16.73 -7.30 -10.34
C THR A 51 -15.83 -7.09 -9.12
N THR A 52 -14.51 -7.20 -9.30
CA THR A 52 -13.53 -7.02 -8.24
C THR A 52 -12.26 -6.48 -8.85
N GLU A 53 -11.80 -5.33 -8.35
CA GLU A 53 -10.55 -4.74 -8.77
C GLU A 53 -9.36 -5.52 -8.21
N LEU A 54 -8.38 -5.84 -9.04
CA LEU A 54 -7.17 -6.54 -8.62
C LEU A 54 -5.95 -5.63 -8.79
N MET A 55 -5.29 -5.33 -7.67
CA MET A 55 -4.16 -4.43 -7.61
C MET A 55 -2.86 -5.19 -7.40
N ILE A 56 -1.82 -4.79 -8.12
CA ILE A 56 -0.47 -5.33 -7.98
C ILE A 56 0.39 -4.41 -7.11
N PHE A 57 1.58 -4.88 -6.76
CA PHE A 57 2.58 -4.19 -5.94
C PHE A 57 2.23 -4.08 -4.46
N ASP A 58 1.49 -3.06 -4.01
CA ASP A 58 1.08 -2.87 -2.60
C ASP A 58 2.28 -2.76 -1.63
N ASP A 59 3.24 -1.91 -1.99
CA ASP A 59 4.48 -1.69 -1.25
C ASP A 59 5.02 -0.27 -1.55
N GLN A 60 6.22 0.05 -1.11
CA GLN A 60 6.73 1.42 -1.10
C GLN A 60 6.85 2.08 -2.49
N ARG A 61 6.45 3.35 -2.59
CA ARG A 61 6.56 4.19 -3.81
C ARG A 61 7.93 4.16 -4.52
N SER A 62 9.01 3.82 -3.83
CA SER A 62 10.35 3.66 -4.40
C SER A 62 10.43 2.57 -5.49
N GLN A 63 9.55 1.56 -5.46
CA GLN A 63 9.60 0.40 -6.38
C GLN A 63 8.38 0.25 -7.30
N ILE A 64 7.38 1.14 -7.17
CA ILE A 64 6.12 1.07 -7.94
C ILE A 64 6.36 0.98 -9.45
N TYR A 65 7.27 1.79 -9.99
CA TYR A 65 7.58 1.78 -11.43
C TYR A 65 8.19 0.45 -11.89
N ASN A 66 9.06 -0.16 -11.08
CA ASN A 66 9.66 -1.44 -11.44
C ASN A 66 8.59 -2.55 -11.51
N TRP A 67 7.69 -2.59 -10.53
CA TRP A 67 6.59 -3.55 -10.50
C TRP A 67 5.60 -3.33 -11.65
N ALA A 68 5.15 -2.09 -11.84
CA ALA A 68 4.27 -1.71 -12.94
C ALA A 68 4.86 -2.12 -14.28
N LYS A 69 6.12 -1.76 -14.55
CA LYS A 69 6.80 -2.12 -15.80
C LYS A 69 6.90 -3.63 -16.00
N THR A 70 7.31 -4.39 -14.98
CA THR A 70 7.51 -5.84 -15.14
C THR A 70 6.20 -6.59 -15.35
N ILE A 71 5.13 -6.20 -14.67
CA ILE A 71 3.85 -6.93 -14.72
C ILE A 71 2.97 -6.44 -15.88
N LEU A 72 2.84 -5.12 -16.07
CA LEU A 72 1.90 -4.56 -17.05
C LEU A 72 2.38 -4.70 -18.50
N THR A 73 3.68 -4.90 -18.72
CA THR A 73 4.22 -5.20 -20.07
C THR A 73 4.00 -6.66 -20.50
N ASP A 74 3.66 -7.57 -19.57
CA ASP A 74 3.22 -8.94 -19.88
C ASP A 74 1.70 -8.97 -20.03
N LYS A 75 1.22 -9.05 -21.27
CA LYS A 75 -0.22 -9.02 -21.59
C LYS A 75 -1.01 -10.15 -20.94
N GLU A 76 -0.39 -11.30 -20.65
CA GLU A 76 -1.08 -12.42 -20.01
C GLU A 76 -1.33 -12.17 -18.51
N ALA A 77 -0.48 -11.36 -17.88
CA ALA A 77 -0.67 -10.88 -16.51
C ALA A 77 -1.56 -9.63 -16.48
N ALA A 78 -1.25 -8.63 -17.30
CA ALA A 78 -1.88 -7.31 -17.32
C ALA A 78 -3.40 -7.33 -17.56
N LYS A 79 -3.91 -8.37 -18.24
CA LYS A 79 -5.35 -8.57 -18.48
C LYS A 79 -6.16 -8.85 -17.20
N TYR A 80 -5.50 -9.19 -16.09
CA TYR A 80 -6.13 -9.40 -14.79
C TYR A 80 -5.93 -8.22 -13.83
N VAL A 81 -5.13 -7.21 -14.20
CA VAL A 81 -4.80 -6.08 -13.32
C VAL A 81 -5.76 -4.93 -13.57
N SER A 82 -6.29 -4.34 -12.51
CA SER A 82 -7.05 -3.09 -12.55
C SER A 82 -6.20 -1.86 -12.24
N GLY A 83 -5.25 -2.00 -11.32
CA GLY A 83 -4.45 -0.90 -10.83
C GLY A 83 -3.16 -1.32 -10.14
N VAL A 84 -2.38 -0.32 -9.73
CA VAL A 84 -1.13 -0.49 -8.98
C VAL A 84 -1.28 0.18 -7.61
N ALA A 85 -1.07 -0.59 -6.56
CA ALA A 85 -1.16 -0.13 -5.16
C ALA A 85 0.22 0.26 -4.63
N PHE A 86 0.30 1.24 -3.73
CA PHE A 86 1.56 1.61 -3.08
C PHE A 86 1.38 2.20 -1.68
N HIS A 87 2.47 2.17 -0.88
CA HIS A 87 2.54 2.65 0.50
C HIS A 87 3.51 3.86 0.65
N TRP A 88 3.38 4.58 1.75
CA TRP A 88 4.06 5.87 1.99
C TRP A 88 5.38 5.83 2.81
N TYR A 89 5.80 4.68 3.37
CA TYR A 89 6.79 4.66 4.47
C TYR A 89 8.25 4.94 4.04
N GLU A 90 8.55 4.88 2.74
CA GLU A 90 9.83 5.31 2.16
C GLU A 90 9.69 6.62 1.35
N ASN A 91 8.83 7.52 1.84
CA ASN A 91 8.57 8.79 1.18
C ASN A 91 9.84 9.63 1.02
N SER A 92 10.14 9.93 -0.24
CA SER A 92 11.21 10.81 -0.66
C SER A 92 10.73 11.55 -1.91
N VAL A 93 11.09 12.83 -2.02
CA VAL A 93 10.81 13.64 -3.22
C VAL A 93 11.39 12.98 -4.48
N GLU A 94 12.47 12.22 -4.34
CA GLU A 94 13.11 11.48 -5.44
C GLU A 94 12.24 10.35 -6.00
N ASN A 95 11.31 9.81 -5.19
CA ASN A 95 10.45 8.70 -5.56
C ASN A 95 9.12 9.15 -6.19
N ILE A 96 8.74 10.43 -6.05
CA ILE A 96 7.50 10.97 -6.62
C ILE A 96 7.39 10.71 -8.13
N PRO A 97 8.43 10.94 -8.96
CA PRO A 97 8.35 10.68 -10.40
C PRO A 97 8.09 9.21 -10.78
N ASN A 98 8.21 8.26 -9.84
CA ASN A 98 7.86 6.87 -10.11
C ASN A 98 6.36 6.67 -10.29
N LEU A 99 5.52 7.53 -9.71
CA LEU A 99 4.07 7.52 -9.95
C LEU A 99 3.77 7.86 -11.41
N ASP A 100 4.33 8.96 -11.91
CA ASP A 100 4.17 9.38 -13.31
C ASP A 100 4.66 8.31 -14.28
N LYS A 101 5.87 7.78 -14.04
CA LYS A 101 6.43 6.69 -14.86
C LYS A 101 5.56 5.42 -14.83
N SER A 102 4.93 5.11 -13.70
CA SER A 102 4.03 3.94 -13.59
C SER A 102 2.76 4.16 -14.39
N HIS A 103 2.18 5.37 -14.32
CA HIS A 103 1.04 5.74 -15.14
C HIS A 103 1.36 5.66 -16.64
N GLU A 104 2.57 6.08 -17.05
CA GLU A 104 3.02 6.01 -18.46
C GLU A 104 3.18 4.58 -19.00
N VAL A 105 3.37 3.56 -18.14
CA VAL A 105 3.46 2.15 -18.58
C VAL A 105 2.13 1.67 -19.15
N ASP A 106 1.03 1.94 -18.46
CA ASP A 106 -0.33 1.66 -18.92
C ASP A 106 -1.33 2.64 -18.28
N PRO A 107 -1.67 3.75 -18.98
CA PRO A 107 -2.58 4.77 -18.47
C PRO A 107 -4.02 4.28 -18.21
N SER A 108 -4.37 3.08 -18.66
CA SER A 108 -5.68 2.49 -18.40
C SER A 108 -5.81 1.90 -16.98
N LYS A 109 -4.69 1.77 -16.26
CA LYS A 109 -4.65 1.25 -14.88
C LYS A 109 -4.65 2.41 -13.90
N PHE A 110 -5.50 2.33 -12.88
CA PHE A 110 -5.47 3.34 -11.81
C PHE A 110 -4.27 3.11 -10.89
N ILE A 111 -3.87 4.16 -10.18
CA ILE A 111 -2.89 4.08 -9.10
C ILE A 111 -3.63 4.39 -7.79
N LEU A 112 -3.36 3.64 -6.73
CA LEU A 112 -3.98 3.85 -5.42
C LEU A 112 -2.91 3.83 -4.32
N ASN A 113 -2.91 4.85 -3.46
CA ASN A 113 -2.21 4.75 -2.19
C ASN A 113 -3.10 3.93 -1.25
N THR A 114 -2.64 2.73 -0.89
CA THR A 114 -3.41 1.74 -0.13
C THR A 114 -3.10 1.74 1.35
N GLU A 115 -2.01 2.37 1.76
CA GLU A 115 -1.59 2.38 3.15
C GLU A 115 -0.62 3.52 3.48
N ALA A 116 -0.94 4.20 4.58
CA ALA A 116 -0.10 5.21 5.20
C ALA A 116 -0.38 5.29 6.71
N CYS A 117 0.66 5.50 7.52
CA CYS A 117 0.51 5.93 8.91
C CYS A 117 1.75 6.62 9.49
N GLU A 118 1.56 7.51 10.47
CA GLU A 118 2.68 8.15 11.17
C GLU A 118 3.38 7.12 12.07
N GLU A 119 4.65 6.86 11.80
CA GLU A 119 5.44 5.92 12.61
C GLU A 119 6.26 6.62 13.70
N TRP A 120 6.43 7.94 13.61
CA TRP A 120 7.30 8.74 14.49
C TRP A 120 8.70 8.11 14.68
N ARG A 121 9.30 7.60 13.59
CA ARG A 121 10.59 6.91 13.62
C ARG A 121 11.66 7.77 14.30
N GLY A 122 12.32 7.20 15.32
CA GLY A 122 13.37 7.87 16.09
C GLY A 122 12.87 8.74 17.26
N HIS A 123 11.57 8.74 17.54
CA HIS A 123 10.98 9.39 18.70
C HIS A 123 10.73 8.42 19.86
N ASP A 124 10.50 8.96 21.07
CA ASP A 124 10.27 8.20 22.29
C ASP A 124 8.84 7.63 22.41
N LYS A 125 7.91 8.11 21.57
CA LYS A 125 6.49 7.72 21.56
C LYS A 125 6.05 7.41 20.14
N HIS A 126 4.96 6.65 20.03
CA HIS A 126 4.32 6.30 18.77
C HIS A 126 3.02 7.07 18.51
N VAL A 127 2.48 7.73 19.54
CA VAL A 127 1.24 8.51 19.46
C VAL A 127 1.51 9.92 19.98
N TYR A 128 1.17 10.93 19.17
CA TYR A 128 1.30 12.34 19.51
C TYR A 128 -0.04 13.05 19.35
N LEU A 129 -0.84 13.01 20.43
CA LEU A 129 -2.17 13.64 20.48
C LEU A 129 -2.09 15.15 20.15
N GLY A 130 -2.89 15.57 19.17
CA GLY A 130 -2.99 16.98 18.76
C GLY A 130 -1.78 17.48 17.95
N SER A 131 -1.00 16.57 17.35
CA SER A 131 0.14 16.94 16.52
C SER A 131 -0.27 17.62 15.21
N TRP A 132 0.08 18.89 15.06
CA TRP A 132 -0.13 19.63 13.82
C TRP A 132 0.82 19.17 12.70
N ASP A 133 2.04 18.75 13.05
CA ASP A 133 3.02 18.28 12.07
C ASP A 133 2.56 16.99 11.37
N ALA A 134 1.86 16.10 12.09
CA ALA A 134 1.26 14.90 11.49
C ALA A 134 0.15 15.28 10.50
N PHE A 135 -0.70 16.23 10.87
CA PHE A 135 -1.72 16.76 9.96
C PHE A 135 -1.09 17.33 8.68
N GLU A 136 -0.03 18.13 8.79
CA GLU A 136 0.65 18.70 7.62
C GLU A 136 1.28 17.63 6.73
N ARG A 137 1.87 16.57 7.32
CA ARG A 137 2.42 15.44 6.54
C ARG A 137 1.36 14.67 5.78
N TYR A 138 0.24 14.33 6.43
CA TYR A 138 -0.91 13.69 5.76
C TYR A 138 -1.45 14.57 4.63
N ALA A 139 -1.73 15.84 4.91
CA ALA A 139 -2.26 16.76 3.92
C ALA A 139 -1.30 16.92 2.72
N ASN A 140 0.00 17.06 2.99
CA ASN A 140 1.00 17.17 1.95
C ASN A 140 1.09 15.90 1.11
N ASP A 141 1.16 14.71 1.73
CA ASP A 141 1.26 13.45 0.99
C ASP A 141 0.03 13.19 0.11
N ILE A 142 -1.18 13.39 0.65
CA ILE A 142 -2.43 13.27 -0.10
C ILE A 142 -2.41 14.21 -1.32
N LEU A 143 -2.04 15.48 -1.13
CA LEU A 143 -2.00 16.45 -2.23
C LEU A 143 -0.94 16.12 -3.26
N VAL A 144 0.24 15.65 -2.85
CA VAL A 144 1.29 15.21 -3.77
C VAL A 144 0.78 14.01 -4.57
N ASP A 145 0.27 12.97 -3.91
CA ASP A 145 -0.17 11.75 -4.57
C ASP A 145 -1.29 12.01 -5.59
N LEU A 146 -2.29 12.81 -5.23
CA LEU A 146 -3.39 13.20 -6.12
C LEU A 146 -2.93 14.03 -7.32
N ASN A 147 -1.84 14.79 -7.19
CA ASN A 147 -1.24 15.52 -8.30
C ASN A 147 -0.37 14.64 -9.23
N HIS A 148 -0.17 13.36 -8.86
CA HIS A 148 0.64 12.38 -9.60
C HIS A 148 -0.17 11.11 -9.94
N TRP A 149 -1.34 11.29 -10.55
CA TRP A 149 -2.22 10.24 -11.09
C TRP A 149 -2.84 9.28 -10.08
N THR A 150 -2.57 9.44 -8.80
CA THR A 150 -3.17 8.61 -7.76
C THR A 150 -4.67 8.91 -7.67
N SER A 151 -5.49 7.87 -7.67
CA SER A 151 -6.96 7.93 -7.74
C SER A 151 -7.63 7.89 -6.36
N GLY A 152 -6.87 7.64 -5.30
CA GLY A 152 -7.36 7.59 -3.92
C GLY A 152 -6.22 7.39 -2.92
N TRP A 153 -6.56 7.53 -1.64
CA TRP A 153 -5.59 7.45 -0.56
C TRP A 153 -6.26 6.80 0.65
N VAL A 154 -5.56 5.85 1.28
CA VAL A 154 -6.10 5.01 2.35
C VAL A 154 -5.16 5.06 3.55
N ASP A 155 -5.70 5.52 4.67
CA ASP A 155 -5.03 5.47 5.97
C ASP A 155 -4.94 4.03 6.48
N TRP A 156 -4.02 3.75 7.41
CA TRP A 156 -3.82 2.41 7.95
C TRP A 156 -4.84 2.04 9.03
N ASN A 157 -4.51 2.27 10.30
CA ASN A 157 -5.41 1.93 11.41
C ASN A 157 -6.40 3.06 11.65
N ILE A 158 -7.69 2.77 11.45
CA ILE A 158 -8.78 3.72 11.74
C ILE A 158 -8.75 4.19 13.21
N VAL A 159 -8.37 3.30 14.12
CA VAL A 159 -8.35 3.54 15.57
C VAL A 159 -7.20 2.77 16.22
N LEU A 160 -6.51 3.40 17.17
CA LEU A 160 -5.53 2.76 18.06
C LEU A 160 -5.71 3.25 19.50
N ASP A 161 -5.04 2.60 20.45
CA ASP A 161 -4.96 3.07 21.84
C ASP A 161 -3.86 4.14 22.04
N GLU A 162 -3.74 4.66 23.27
CA GLU A 162 -2.73 5.68 23.62
C GLU A 162 -1.27 5.21 23.47
N GLN A 163 -1.03 3.91 23.28
CA GLN A 163 0.29 3.34 23.00
C GLN A 163 0.55 3.18 21.50
N GLY A 164 -0.49 3.23 20.65
CA GLY A 164 -0.40 2.95 19.21
C GLY A 164 -0.61 1.47 18.87
N GLY A 165 -1.33 0.75 19.73
CA GLY A 165 -1.61 -0.68 19.58
C GLY A 165 -3.09 -1.06 19.68
N PRO A 166 -3.40 -2.35 19.89
CA PRO A 166 -2.47 -3.45 20.17
C PRO A 166 -1.70 -3.92 18.92
N ASN A 167 -0.43 -4.27 19.09
CA ASN A 167 0.40 -4.87 18.04
C ASN A 167 1.28 -5.97 18.66
N TRP A 168 1.19 -7.20 18.15
CA TRP A 168 1.80 -8.38 18.79
C TRP A 168 3.34 -8.43 18.70
N VAL A 169 3.93 -7.73 17.73
CA VAL A 169 5.38 -7.56 17.61
C VAL A 169 5.88 -6.24 18.20
N GLY A 170 4.98 -5.45 18.79
CA GLY A 170 5.30 -4.12 19.33
C GLY A 170 5.62 -3.09 18.25
N ASN A 171 5.15 -3.27 17.01
CA ASN A 171 5.28 -2.29 15.94
C ASN A 171 4.17 -1.23 16.06
N PHE A 172 4.28 -0.36 17.06
CA PHE A 172 3.28 0.66 17.34
C PHE A 172 3.44 1.88 16.42
N VAL A 173 2.31 2.47 16.05
CA VAL A 173 2.21 3.63 15.15
C VAL A 173 1.10 4.57 15.64
N ASP A 174 0.97 5.74 15.03
CA ASP A 174 -0.13 6.66 15.31
C ASP A 174 -1.38 6.29 14.49
N ALA A 175 -2.52 6.85 14.88
CA ALA A 175 -3.78 6.78 14.15
C ALA A 175 -4.57 8.09 14.28
N PRO A 176 -5.42 8.45 13.30
CA PRO A 176 -6.23 9.67 13.37
C PRO A 176 -7.19 9.71 14.56
N ILE A 177 -7.59 8.54 15.08
CA ILE A 177 -8.46 8.42 16.25
C ILE A 177 -7.74 7.57 17.30
N ILE A 178 -7.57 8.14 18.49
CA ILE A 178 -6.98 7.47 19.63
C ILE A 178 -8.04 7.24 20.70
N VAL A 179 -8.19 5.98 21.12
CA VAL A 179 -9.16 5.57 22.13
C VAL A 179 -8.48 5.45 23.49
N ASN A 180 -8.98 6.22 24.46
CA ASN A 180 -8.65 6.02 25.85
C ASN A 180 -9.72 5.13 26.52
N ALA A 181 -9.43 3.85 26.68
CA ALA A 181 -10.36 2.91 27.29
C ALA A 181 -10.52 3.08 28.83
N LYS A 182 -9.72 3.95 29.46
CA LYS A 182 -9.75 4.20 30.91
C LYS A 182 -10.56 5.43 31.30
N SER A 183 -10.80 6.37 30.37
CA SER A 183 -11.70 7.49 30.61
C SER A 183 -13.15 7.01 30.60
N GLN A 184 -13.88 7.25 31.68
CA GLN A 184 -15.30 6.89 31.86
C GLN A 184 -16.27 8.03 31.46
N GLU A 185 -15.86 8.93 30.55
CA GLU A 185 -16.72 10.04 30.09
C GLU A 185 -17.68 9.61 28.97
#